data_AF-A0A8K0KC53-F1
#
_entry.id   AF-A0A8K0KC53-F1
#
_cell.length_a   1.000
_cell.length_b   1.000
_cell.length_c   1.000
_cell.angle_alpha   90.00
_cell.angle_beta   90.00
_cell.angle_gamma   90.00
#
_symmetry.space_group_name_H-M   'P 1'
#
loop_
_entity.id
_entity.type
_entity.pdbx_description
1 polymer ?
#
loop_
_entity_poly.entity_id
_entity_poly.type
_entity_poly.pdbx_seq_one_letter_code
_entity_poly.pdbx_strand_id
1 'polypeptide(L)'
;TKPQPTTAKRSRRHGVDRKPRQAYSAKQLERLEAEFKADKYLSVSKRTELSGDLGLTEVQIKTWFQNRRTKWKKQLTSRLKAAAQRQGLYLPQPTQPSSLYLSTPTPLPPPLQHPAPNALLLPIHPDRRHPIVQTSSH
;
A
#
# COMPACT_ATOMS: atom_id res chain seq x y z
N THR A 1 -10.28 40.85 -4.49
CA THR A 1 -10.18 39.75 -5.48
C THR A 1 -9.80 38.47 -4.76
N LYS A 2 -10.69 37.46 -4.71
CA LYS A 2 -10.50 36.21 -3.95
C LYS A 2 -9.95 35.12 -4.88
N PRO A 3 -8.83 34.44 -4.59
CA PRO A 3 -8.38 33.34 -5.43
C PRO A 3 -9.10 32.03 -5.07
N GLN A 4 -9.49 31.30 -6.10
CA GLN A 4 -10.12 29.97 -6.04
C GLN A 4 -9.06 28.88 -5.78
N PRO A 5 -9.36 27.83 -5.00
CA PRO A 5 -8.49 26.67 -4.92
C PRO A 5 -8.75 25.74 -6.11
N THR A 6 -7.73 25.54 -6.94
CA THR A 6 -7.74 24.57 -8.04
C THR A 6 -7.79 23.16 -7.47
N THR A 7 -8.82 22.39 -7.83
CA THR A 7 -8.91 20.97 -7.49
C THR A 7 -7.93 20.16 -8.34
N ALA A 8 -6.66 20.11 -7.91
CA ALA A 8 -5.67 19.21 -8.48
C ALA A 8 -6.03 17.76 -8.11
N LYS A 9 -6.80 17.10 -8.98
CA LYS A 9 -7.02 15.65 -8.94
C LYS A 9 -5.64 14.98 -9.09
N ARG A 10 -5.11 14.48 -7.97
CA ARG A 10 -3.89 13.69 -7.86
C ARG A 10 -3.95 12.50 -8.82
N SER A 11 -3.44 12.69 -10.04
CA SER A 11 -3.21 11.63 -11.02
C SER A 11 -2.22 10.65 -10.40
N ARG A 12 -2.74 9.55 -9.87
CA ARG A 12 -1.91 8.49 -9.29
C ARG A 12 -1.20 7.79 -10.45
N ARG A 13 0.04 8.20 -10.70
CA ARG A 13 1.13 7.45 -11.35
C ARG A 13 0.63 6.43 -12.38
N HIS A 14 0.40 6.90 -13.60
CA HIS A 14 0.29 6.05 -14.79
C HIS A 14 1.73 5.59 -15.11
N GLY A 15 2.03 4.30 -14.92
CA GLY A 15 3.39 3.80 -15.09
C GLY A 15 3.56 2.36 -14.65
N VAL A 16 2.63 1.49 -15.03
CA VAL A 16 2.84 0.07 -15.31
C VAL A 16 1.70 -0.27 -16.27
N ASP A 17 1.99 -0.90 -17.40
CA ASP A 17 1.01 -1.45 -18.33
C ASP A 17 0.15 -2.49 -17.58
N ARG A 18 -0.87 -2.00 -16.87
CA ARG A 18 -1.80 -2.85 -16.14
C ARG A 18 -2.81 -3.31 -17.16
N LYS A 19 -2.91 -4.63 -17.33
CA LYS A 19 -3.96 -5.29 -18.11
C LYS A 19 -5.27 -4.51 -17.96
N PRO A 20 -5.93 -4.12 -19.08
CA PRO A 20 -7.12 -3.28 -19.03
C PRO A 20 -8.09 -3.83 -17.98
N ARG A 21 -8.54 -2.95 -17.09
CA ARG A 21 -9.45 -3.32 -16.00
C ARG A 21 -10.75 -3.83 -16.64
N GLN A 22 -10.94 -5.13 -16.60
CA GLN A 22 -12.22 -5.74 -16.95
C GLN A 22 -13.20 -5.51 -15.80
N ALA A 23 -14.35 -4.91 -16.13
CA ALA A 23 -15.44 -4.76 -15.18
C ALA A 23 -16.19 -6.08 -15.03
N TYR A 24 -16.64 -6.38 -13.80
CA TYR A 24 -17.55 -7.50 -13.56
C TYR A 24 -18.95 -7.14 -14.06
N SER A 25 -19.66 -8.12 -14.61
CA SER A 25 -21.05 -7.97 -15.03
C SER A 25 -21.99 -7.74 -13.84
N ALA A 26 -23.19 -7.21 -14.10
CA ALA A 26 -24.20 -7.00 -13.07
C ALA A 26 -24.57 -8.29 -12.32
N LYS A 27 -24.78 -9.40 -13.06
CA LYS A 27 -25.07 -10.72 -12.50
C LYS A 27 -23.96 -11.23 -11.58
N GLN A 28 -22.70 -11.04 -11.97
CA GLN A 28 -21.55 -11.41 -11.12
C GLN A 28 -21.52 -10.59 -9.84
N LEU A 29 -21.74 -9.27 -9.93
CA LEU A 29 -21.76 -8.41 -8.77
C LEU A 29 -22.92 -8.75 -7.81
N GLU A 30 -24.10 -9.05 -8.34
CA GLU A 30 -25.27 -9.42 -7.55
C GLU A 30 -25.02 -10.66 -6.69
N ARG A 31 -24.50 -11.74 -7.28
CA ARG A 31 -24.19 -12.97 -6.55
C ARG A 31 -23.09 -12.75 -5.50
N LEU A 32 -22.02 -12.02 -5.84
CA LEU A 32 -20.96 -11.67 -4.88
C LEU A 32 -21.49 -10.84 -3.71
N GLU A 33 -22.39 -9.90 -3.99
CA GLU A 33 -23.01 -9.04 -2.99
C GLU A 33 -24.00 -9.82 -2.10
N ALA A 34 -24.75 -10.76 -2.67
CA ALA A 34 -25.64 -11.65 -1.92
C ALA A 34 -24.86 -12.49 -0.90
N GLU A 35 -23.78 -13.13 -1.34
CA GLU A 35 -22.90 -13.89 -0.44
C GLU A 35 -22.23 -12.98 0.59
N PHE A 36 -21.79 -11.78 0.20
CA PHE A 36 -21.22 -10.82 1.15
C PHE A 36 -22.21 -10.40 2.24
N LYS A 37 -23.51 -10.34 1.93
CA LYS A 37 -24.55 -10.05 2.94
C LYS A 37 -24.66 -11.18 3.95
N ALA A 38 -24.61 -12.44 3.48
CA ALA A 38 -24.63 -13.62 4.34
C ALA A 38 -23.36 -13.71 5.21
N ASP A 39 -22.17 -13.66 4.60
CA ASP A 39 -20.90 -13.69 5.32
C ASP A 39 -19.92 -12.64 4.77
N LYS A 40 -19.29 -11.89 5.67
CA LYS A 40 -18.31 -10.85 5.31
C LYS A 40 -16.96 -11.47 4.90
N TYR A 41 -16.73 -12.74 5.22
CA TYR A 41 -15.52 -13.49 4.92
C TYR A 41 -15.90 -14.79 4.21
N LEU A 42 -15.16 -15.16 3.17
CA LEU A 42 -15.41 -16.42 2.46
C LEU A 42 -14.55 -17.54 3.04
N SER A 43 -15.19 -18.68 3.30
CA SER A 43 -14.51 -19.96 3.44
C SER A 43 -13.86 -20.39 2.12
N VAL A 44 -12.91 -21.33 2.19
CA VAL A 44 -12.26 -21.88 0.99
C VAL A 44 -13.30 -22.55 0.08
N SER A 45 -14.15 -23.42 0.64
CA SER A 45 -15.18 -24.13 -0.11
C SER A 45 -16.13 -23.17 -0.83
N LYS A 46 -16.59 -22.10 -0.16
CA LYS A 46 -17.50 -21.14 -0.78
C LYS A 46 -16.84 -20.31 -1.88
N ARG A 47 -15.55 -20.06 -1.75
CA ARG A 47 -14.76 -19.39 -2.80
C ARG A 47 -14.68 -20.24 -4.06
N THR A 48 -14.43 -21.54 -3.91
CA THR A 48 -14.37 -22.47 -5.03
C THR A 48 -15.73 -22.61 -5.73
N GLU A 49 -16.83 -22.70 -4.96
CA GLU A 49 -18.20 -22.70 -5.49
C GLU A 49 -18.48 -21.44 -6.34
N LEU A 50 -18.21 -20.25 -5.80
CA LEU A 50 -18.40 -18.99 -6.52
C LEU A 50 -17.50 -18.84 -7.75
N SER A 51 -16.32 -19.47 -7.73
CA SER A 51 -15.40 -19.49 -8.87
C SER A 51 -16.03 -20.21 -10.06
N GLY A 52 -16.62 -21.39 -9.80
CA GLY A 52 -17.36 -22.16 -10.80
C GLY A 52 -18.59 -21.41 -11.32
N ASP A 53 -19.42 -20.89 -10.41
CA ASP A 53 -20.69 -20.24 -10.77
C ASP A 53 -20.51 -18.97 -11.62
N LEU A 54 -19.46 -18.19 -11.36
CA LEU A 54 -19.29 -16.85 -11.92
C LEU A 54 -18.26 -16.79 -13.05
N GLY A 55 -17.53 -17.88 -13.30
CA GLY A 55 -16.41 -17.91 -14.25
C GLY A 55 -15.28 -16.95 -13.84
N LEU A 56 -15.13 -16.68 -12.55
CA LEU A 56 -14.08 -15.84 -11.99
C LEU A 56 -13.05 -16.70 -11.28
N THR A 57 -11.79 -16.29 -11.30
CA THR A 57 -10.75 -17.00 -10.51
C THR A 57 -10.96 -16.77 -9.02
N GLU A 58 -10.54 -17.75 -8.20
CA GLU A 58 -10.55 -17.61 -6.74
C GLU A 58 -9.82 -16.35 -6.26
N VAL A 59 -8.75 -15.94 -6.96
CA VAL A 59 -7.99 -14.72 -6.65
C VAL A 59 -8.81 -13.46 -6.91
N GLN A 60 -9.59 -13.42 -7.99
CA GLN A 60 -10.51 -12.31 -8.27
C GLN A 60 -11.61 -12.21 -7.22
N ILE A 61 -12.19 -13.34 -6.83
CA ILE A 61 -13.20 -13.40 -5.76
C ILE A 61 -12.60 -12.92 -4.44
N LYS A 62 -11.42 -13.43 -4.06
CA LYS A 62 -10.68 -13.00 -2.86
C LYS A 62 -10.42 -11.48 -2.87
N THR A 63 -9.94 -10.96 -3.99
CA THR A 63 -9.67 -9.52 -4.17
C THR A 63 -10.95 -8.70 -4.07
N TRP A 64 -12.04 -9.17 -4.67
CA TRP A 64 -13.34 -8.50 -4.59
C TRP A 64 -13.83 -8.43 -3.14
N PHE A 65 -13.78 -9.53 -2.38
CA PHE A 65 -14.18 -9.56 -0.97
C PHE A 65 -13.29 -8.67 -0.08
N GLN A 66 -11.99 -8.60 -0.37
CA GLN A 66 -11.09 -7.67 0.33
C GLN A 66 -11.47 -6.20 0.07
N ASN A 67 -11.76 -5.86 -1.19
CA ASN A 67 -12.20 -4.53 -1.57
C ASN A 67 -13.57 -4.20 -0.95
N ARG A 68 -14.49 -5.17 -0.94
CA ARG A 68 -15.84 -5.02 -0.38
C ARG A 68 -15.80 -4.76 1.11
N ARG A 69 -15.01 -5.53 1.89
CA ARG A 69 -14.78 -5.28 3.32
C ARG A 69 -14.18 -3.91 3.59
N THR A 70 -13.22 -3.48 2.78
CA THR A 70 -12.62 -2.14 2.89
C THR A 70 -13.67 -1.04 2.72
N LYS A 71 -14.55 -1.17 1.71
CA LYS A 71 -15.65 -0.23 1.48
C LYS A 71 -16.65 -0.25 2.64
N TRP A 72 -17.04 -1.44 3.10
CA TRP A 72 -17.96 -1.60 4.22
C TRP A 72 -17.44 -0.95 5.51
N LYS A 73 -16.17 -1.21 5.86
CA LYS A 73 -15.53 -0.56 7.02
C LYS A 73 -15.54 0.97 6.90
N LYS A 74 -15.20 1.50 5.72
CA LYS A 74 -15.24 2.95 5.47
C LYS A 74 -16.64 3.53 5.63
N GLN A 75 -17.67 2.83 5.17
CA GLN A 75 -19.06 3.24 5.34
C GLN A 75 -19.46 3.29 6.82
N LEU A 76 -19.05 2.29 7.62
CA LEU A 76 -19.28 2.27 9.06
C LEU A 76 -18.59 3.45 9.76
N THR A 77 -17.29 3.65 9.51
CA THR A 77 -16.55 4.77 10.12
C THR A 77 -17.09 6.12 9.69
N SER A 78 -17.52 6.27 8.43
CA SER A 78 -18.12 7.51 7.95
C SER A 78 -19.44 7.82 8.65
N ARG A 79 -20.28 6.80 8.90
CA ARG A 79 -21.53 6.96 9.66
C ARG A 79 -21.25 7.37 11.11
N LEU A 80 -20.27 6.73 11.76
CA LEU A 80 -19.86 7.09 13.12
C LEU A 80 -19.33 8.53 13.21
N LYS A 81 -18.49 8.95 12.25
CA LYS A 81 -18.01 10.34 12.18
C LYS A 81 -19.14 11.34 11.96
N ALA A 82 -20.09 11.03 11.08
CA ALA A 82 -21.25 11.89 10.84
C ALA A 82 -22.13 12.00 12.10
N ALA A 83 -22.31 10.91 12.85
CA ALA A 83 -23.03 10.93 14.12
C ALA A 83 -22.29 11.73 15.20
N ALA A 84 -20.97 11.55 15.32
CA ALA A 84 -20.14 12.26 16.29
C ALA A 84 -20.09 13.77 16.01
N GLN A 85 -20.03 14.18 14.73
CA GLN A 85 -20.14 15.58 14.31
C GLN A 85 -21.48 16.20 14.70
N ARG A 86 -22.60 15.45 14.61
CA ARG A 86 -23.91 15.92 15.09
C ARG A 86 -23.98 16.11 16.60
N GLN A 87 -23.09 15.44 17.36
CA GLN A 87 -23.00 15.57 18.82
C GLN A 87 -21.80 16.43 19.27
N GLY A 88 -21.11 17.12 18.35
CA GLY A 88 -19.96 17.98 18.67
C GLY A 88 -18.69 17.24 19.10
N LEU A 89 -18.65 15.90 18.99
CA LEU A 89 -17.49 15.08 19.35
C LEU A 89 -16.61 14.84 18.12
N TYR A 90 -15.40 15.42 18.13
CA TYR A 90 -14.40 15.17 17.10
C TYR A 90 -13.66 13.85 17.38
N LEU A 91 -13.97 12.81 16.61
CA LEU A 91 -13.24 11.55 16.68
C LEU A 91 -11.90 11.67 15.92
N PRO A 92 -10.75 11.39 16.55
CA PRO A 92 -9.45 11.60 15.93
C PRO A 92 -9.33 10.76 14.66
N GLN A 93 -8.87 11.40 13.59
CA GLN A 93 -8.55 10.74 12.34
C GLN A 93 -7.43 9.72 12.60
N PRO A 94 -7.50 8.48 12.07
CA PRO A 94 -6.32 7.62 12.04
C PRO A 94 -5.25 8.40 11.28
N THR A 95 -4.23 8.82 12.01
CA THR A 95 -3.08 9.56 11.47
C THR A 95 -2.54 8.72 10.32
N GLN A 96 -2.66 9.25 9.12
CA GLN A 96 -1.93 8.68 8.00
C GLN A 96 -0.46 8.71 8.40
N PRO A 97 0.35 7.67 8.14
CA PRO A 97 1.78 7.82 8.26
C PRO A 97 2.18 8.97 7.33
N SER A 98 2.58 10.08 7.94
CA SER A 98 3.03 11.26 7.23
C SER A 98 4.20 10.83 6.34
N SER A 99 4.00 10.78 5.02
CA SER A 99 5.12 10.85 4.10
C SER A 99 5.69 12.28 4.15
N LEU A 100 6.36 12.62 5.25
CA LEU A 100 7.30 13.74 5.31
C LEU A 100 8.65 13.24 4.78
N TYR A 101 8.73 13.06 3.48
CA TYR A 101 10.01 13.00 2.78
C TYR A 101 9.85 13.72 1.45
N LEU A 102 9.70 15.04 1.50
CA LEU A 102 10.19 15.87 0.42
C LEU A 102 10.42 17.31 0.91
N SER A 103 11.68 17.72 0.81
CA SER A 103 12.20 19.10 0.86
C SER A 103 12.36 19.75 2.23
N THR A 104 13.37 19.28 2.97
CA THR A 104 14.24 20.19 3.73
C THR A 104 15.69 19.91 3.32
N PRO A 105 16.45 20.88 2.78
CA PRO A 105 17.89 20.75 2.74
C PRO A 105 18.39 20.86 4.18
N THR A 106 18.75 19.73 4.77
CA THR A 106 19.42 19.71 6.08
C THR A 106 20.78 20.38 5.92
N PRO A 107 21.11 21.48 6.63
CA PRO A 107 22.49 21.92 6.72
C PRO A 107 23.26 20.87 7.53
N LEU A 108 24.27 20.27 6.91
CA LEU A 108 25.25 19.41 7.57
C LEU A 108 25.86 20.17 8.76
N PRO A 109 26.02 19.55 9.95
CA PRO A 109 26.86 20.13 10.99
C PRO A 109 28.33 20.14 10.51
N PRO A 110 29.12 21.17 10.85
CA PRO A 110 30.54 21.20 10.51
C PRO A 110 31.28 20.05 11.19
N PRO A 111 32.29 19.45 10.53
CA PRO A 111 33.11 18.43 11.18
C PRO A 111 33.93 19.07 12.31
N LEU A 112 33.95 18.43 13.48
CA LEU A 112 34.86 18.78 14.56
C LEU A 112 36.30 18.57 14.08
N GLN A 113 36.99 19.68 13.87
CA GLN A 113 38.39 19.73 13.47
C GLN A 113 39.26 19.52 14.72
N HIS A 114 39.74 18.30 14.95
CA HIS A 114 40.85 18.06 15.87
C HIS A 114 42.17 18.40 15.15
N PRO A 115 43.13 19.08 15.79
CA PRO A 115 44.45 19.28 15.20
C PRO A 115 45.29 17.99 15.23
N ALA A 116 46.04 17.78 14.15
CA ALA A 116 46.96 16.67 13.86
C ALA A 116 48.18 16.64 14.82
N PRO A 117 49.13 15.65 14.82
CA PRO A 117 49.86 15.21 13.62
C PRO A 117 50.34 13.74 13.54
N ASN A 118 50.57 13.28 12.30
CA ASN A 118 51.49 12.22 11.83
C ASN A 118 51.20 10.77 12.34
N ALA A 119 51.27 9.71 11.53
CA ALA A 119 52.21 9.47 10.46
C ALA A 119 51.80 8.26 9.57
N LEU A 120 52.31 8.27 8.34
CA LEU A 120 52.66 7.13 7.47
C LEU A 120 51.60 6.49 6.56
N LEU A 121 51.73 6.88 5.28
CA LEU A 121 51.87 6.02 4.08
C LEU A 121 50.71 5.09 3.66
N LEU A 122 50.02 5.45 2.58
CA LEU A 122 49.46 4.48 1.61
C LEU A 122 50.59 3.84 0.78
N PRO A 123 50.44 2.63 0.20
CA PRO A 123 49.93 2.55 -1.18
C PRO A 123 48.97 1.36 -1.47
N ILE A 124 47.86 1.59 -2.19
CA ILE A 124 47.59 1.16 -3.59
C ILE A 124 46.91 -0.23 -3.74
N HIS A 125 45.61 -0.19 -4.09
CA HIS A 125 44.79 -1.00 -5.05
C HIS A 125 45.39 -2.23 -5.78
N PRO A 126 44.60 -3.11 -6.48
CA PRO A 126 43.13 -3.30 -6.54
C PRO A 126 42.65 -4.78 -6.62
N ASP A 127 41.32 -4.96 -6.58
CA ASP A 127 40.47 -5.94 -7.30
C ASP A 127 40.62 -7.48 -7.10
N ARG A 128 39.43 -8.10 -7.02
CA ARG A 128 39.00 -9.35 -7.68
C ARG A 128 38.85 -10.65 -6.86
N ARG A 129 37.59 -11.12 -6.94
CA ARG A 129 37.06 -12.51 -6.97
C ARG A 129 36.45 -13.10 -5.69
N HIS A 130 35.13 -13.29 -5.77
CA HIS A 130 34.33 -14.31 -5.08
C HIS A 130 34.75 -15.75 -5.50
N PRO A 131 34.02 -16.80 -5.06
CA PRO A 131 34.27 -17.64 -3.91
C PRO A 131 34.78 -19.05 -4.32
N ILE A 132 35.44 -19.78 -3.42
CA ILE A 132 35.73 -21.21 -3.65
C ILE A 132 34.77 -22.06 -2.83
N VAL A 133 34.02 -22.88 -3.59
CA VAL A 133 33.19 -24.00 -3.15
C VAL A 133 34.10 -25.06 -2.51
N GLN A 134 33.77 -25.53 -1.31
CA GLN A 134 34.27 -26.82 -0.81
C GLN A 134 33.12 -27.81 -0.80
N THR A 135 33.14 -28.73 -1.75
CA THR A 135 32.58 -30.07 -1.59
C THR A 135 33.72 -30.96 -1.09
N SER A 136 33.56 -31.62 0.05
CA SER A 136 34.32 -32.85 0.30
C SER A 136 33.49 -33.81 1.12
N SER A 137 33.42 -35.02 0.57
CA SER A 137 32.83 -36.24 1.10
C SER A 137 33.76 -36.85 2.15
N HIS A 138 33.20 -37.32 3.26
CA HIS A 138 33.51 -38.62 3.88
C HIS A 138 32.46 -38.95 4.94
#